data_AF-A0A7J7JNQ2-F1
#
_entry.id   AF-A0A7J7JNQ2-F1
#
_cell.length_a   1.000
_cell.length_b   1.000
_cell.length_c   1.000
_cell.angle_alpha   90.00
_cell.angle_beta   90.00
_cell.angle_gamma   90.00
#
_symmetry.space_group_name_H-M   'P 1'
#
loop_
_entity.id
_entity.type
_entity.pdbx_description
1 polymer ?
#
loop_
_entity_poly.entity_id
_entity_poly.type
_entity_poly.pdbx_seq_one_letter_code
_entity_poly.pdbx_strand_id
1 'polypeptide(L)'
;MERSRSRPTRPPPPNYVARQQLPSDLERFHELYHQAVLEVNKALDCDENGQTTEALVSYKKGAELITGALAIELLASADSEVNSKRDKLKTALDNAKSRIAELEPPLDHAINKAACE
;
A
#
# COMPACT_ATOMS: atom_id res chain seq x y z
N MET A 1 -18.62 -64.89 -28.52
CA MET A 1 -17.40 -64.37 -27.86
C MET A 1 -16.99 -63.09 -28.59
N GLU A 2 -17.41 -61.93 -28.09
CA GLU A 2 -16.98 -60.63 -28.64
C GLU A 2 -16.31 -59.81 -27.53
N ARG A 3 -15.05 -59.45 -27.74
CA ARG A 3 -14.26 -58.66 -26.79
C ARG A 3 -14.45 -57.17 -27.10
N SER A 4 -15.27 -56.49 -26.32
CA SER A 4 -15.38 -55.04 -26.31
C SER A 4 -14.03 -54.41 -25.96
N ARG A 5 -13.40 -53.75 -26.94
CA ARG A 5 -12.16 -52.99 -26.72
C ARG A 5 -12.50 -51.66 -26.08
N SER A 6 -12.34 -51.56 -24.77
CA SER A 6 -12.40 -50.29 -24.02
C SER A 6 -11.32 -49.34 -24.54
N ARG A 7 -11.72 -48.13 -24.97
CA ARG A 7 -10.78 -47.06 -25.31
C ARG A 7 -10.04 -46.63 -24.03
N PRO A 8 -8.73 -46.35 -24.09
CA PRO A 8 -8.00 -45.83 -22.93
C PRO A 8 -8.60 -44.49 -22.50
N THR A 9 -8.87 -44.35 -21.21
CA THR A 9 -9.29 -43.10 -20.59
C THR A 9 -8.19 -42.06 -20.77
N ARG A 10 -8.55 -40.94 -21.39
CA ARG A 10 -7.65 -39.78 -21.51
C ARG A 10 -7.28 -39.33 -20.09
N PRO A 11 -6.00 -39.09 -19.77
CA PRO A 11 -5.63 -38.56 -18.46
C PRO A 11 -6.34 -37.22 -18.24
N PRO A 12 -6.79 -36.93 -17.00
CA PRO A 12 -7.33 -35.62 -16.69
C PRO A 12 -6.29 -34.55 -17.05
N PRO A 13 -6.69 -33.38 -17.58
CA PRO A 13 -5.75 -32.30 -17.81
C PRO A 13 -5.01 -32.00 -16.49
N PRO A 14 -3.68 -31.79 -16.54
CA PRO A 14 -2.94 -31.44 -15.34
C PRO A 14 -3.59 -30.19 -14.76
N ASN A 15 -3.88 -30.26 -13.45
CA ASN A 15 -4.49 -29.23 -12.64
C ASN A 15 -4.44 -27.85 -13.31
N TYR A 16 -5.60 -27.36 -13.71
CA TYR A 16 -5.84 -25.93 -13.82
C TYR A 16 -5.63 -25.38 -12.43
N VAL A 17 -4.36 -25.14 -12.06
CA VAL A 17 -3.99 -24.26 -10.97
C VAL A 17 -4.76 -23.01 -11.30
N ALA A 18 -5.78 -22.71 -10.50
CA ALA A 18 -6.41 -21.41 -10.50
C ALA A 18 -5.25 -20.43 -10.44
N ARG A 19 -4.94 -19.81 -11.59
CA ARG A 19 -4.11 -18.61 -11.60
C ARG A 19 -4.92 -17.69 -10.72
N GLN A 20 -4.53 -17.57 -9.44
CA GLN A 20 -4.92 -16.43 -8.65
C GLN A 20 -4.50 -15.27 -9.55
N GLN A 21 -5.49 -14.66 -10.21
CA GLN A 21 -5.25 -13.51 -11.05
C GLN A 21 -4.64 -12.51 -10.08
N LEU A 22 -3.34 -12.28 -10.22
CA LEU A 22 -2.69 -11.18 -9.54
C LEU A 22 -3.56 -9.97 -9.86
N PRO A 23 -4.00 -9.22 -8.83
CA PRO A 23 -4.84 -8.05 -9.07
C PRO A 23 -4.17 -7.21 -10.13
N SER A 24 -4.96 -6.72 -11.08
CA SER A 24 -4.43 -5.82 -12.10
C SER A 24 -3.74 -4.64 -11.41
N ASP A 25 -2.72 -4.07 -12.05
CA ASP A 25 -2.00 -2.93 -11.47
C ASP A 25 -2.96 -1.79 -11.07
N LEU A 26 -4.07 -1.64 -11.79
CA LEU A 26 -5.15 -0.69 -11.48
C LEU A 26 -5.88 -1.02 -10.17
N GLU A 27 -6.27 -2.28 -9.97
CA GLU A 27 -6.91 -2.73 -8.72
C GLU A 27 -5.95 -2.55 -7.54
N ARG A 28 -4.67 -2.93 -7.72
CA ARG A 28 -3.64 -2.74 -6.70
C ARG A 28 -3.41 -1.26 -6.39
N PHE A 29 -3.44 -0.38 -7.39
CA PHE A 29 -3.38 1.06 -7.18
C PHE A 29 -4.56 1.57 -6.35
N HIS A 30 -5.78 1.13 -6.67
CA HIS A 30 -6.97 1.54 -5.92
C HIS A 30 -6.97 1.02 -4.47
N GLU A 31 -6.49 -0.19 -4.26
CA GLU A 31 -6.33 -0.76 -2.92
C GLU A 31 -5.33 0.07 -2.10
N LEU A 32 -4.13 0.33 -2.64
CA LEU A 32 -3.13 1.13 -1.95
C LEU A 32 -3.60 2.57 -1.72
N TYR A 33 -4.30 3.18 -2.69
CA TYR A 33 -4.92 4.48 -2.54
C TYR A 33 -5.90 4.50 -1.36
N HIS A 34 -6.79 3.51 -1.27
CA HIS A 34 -7.77 3.43 -0.20
C HIS A 34 -7.11 3.25 1.17
N GLN A 35 -6.15 2.33 1.27
CA GLN A 35 -5.40 2.11 2.52
C GLN A 35 -4.61 3.36 2.93
N ALA A 36 -3.96 4.04 1.98
CA ALA A 36 -3.24 5.28 2.24
C ALA A 36 -4.15 6.36 2.83
N VAL A 37 -5.34 6.56 2.25
CA VAL A 37 -6.32 7.54 2.75
C VAL A 37 -6.77 7.20 4.17
N LEU A 38 -7.02 5.92 4.47
CA LEU A 38 -7.41 5.49 5.81
C LEU A 38 -6.33 5.78 6.85
N GLU A 39 -5.06 5.44 6.56
CA GLU A 39 -3.96 5.67 7.48
C GLU A 39 -3.65 7.16 7.67
N VAL A 40 -3.76 7.98 6.61
CA VAL A 40 -3.58 9.44 6.72
C VAL A 40 -4.70 10.07 7.54
N ASN A 41 -5.96 9.68 7.33
CA ASN A 41 -7.08 10.19 8.13
C ASN A 41 -6.92 9.79 9.60
N LYS A 42 -6.54 8.54 9.87
CA LYS A 42 -6.23 8.10 11.22
C LYS A 42 -5.09 8.90 11.85
N ALA A 43 -4.06 9.23 11.07
CA ALA A 43 -2.95 10.04 11.54
C ALA A 43 -3.41 11.45 11.92
N LEU A 44 -4.26 12.08 11.10
CA LEU A 44 -4.86 13.38 11.37
C LEU A 44 -5.72 13.32 12.65
N ASP A 45 -6.58 12.30 12.80
CA ASP A 45 -7.40 12.13 14.00
C ASP A 45 -6.53 12.00 15.26
N CYS A 46 -5.48 11.17 15.23
CA CYS A 46 -4.55 11.04 16.35
C CYS A 46 -3.81 12.35 16.65
N ASP A 47 -3.42 13.11 15.62
CA ASP A 47 -2.72 14.39 15.73
C ASP A 47 -3.61 15.45 16.39
N GLU A 48 -4.87 15.55 15.96
CA GLU A 48 -5.89 16.44 16.55
C GLU A 48 -6.19 16.10 18.01
N ASN A 49 -6.10 14.82 18.38
CA ASN A 49 -6.28 14.34 19.75
C ASN A 49 -5.00 14.42 20.60
N GLY A 50 -3.89 14.94 20.06
CA GLY A 50 -2.62 15.08 20.77
C GLY A 50 -1.85 13.76 20.97
N GLN A 51 -2.26 12.68 20.31
CA GLN A 51 -1.60 11.37 20.34
C GLN A 51 -0.43 11.33 19.34
N THR A 52 0.59 12.15 19.57
CA THR A 52 1.68 12.42 18.62
C THR A 52 2.45 11.17 18.17
N THR A 53 2.66 10.20 19.06
CA THR A 53 3.33 8.93 18.73
C THR A 53 2.49 8.07 17.78
N GLU A 54 1.18 7.95 18.03
CA GLU A 54 0.27 7.16 17.19
C GLU A 54 0.02 7.84 15.84
N ALA A 55 -0.06 9.17 15.85
CA ALA A 55 -0.09 10.00 14.65
C ALA A 55 1.16 9.77 13.80
N LEU A 56 2.35 9.81 14.39
CA LEU A 56 3.62 9.59 13.69
C LEU A 56 3.69 8.21 13.03
N VAL A 57 3.29 7.16 13.75
CA VAL A 57 3.26 5.78 13.20
C VAL A 57 2.29 5.71 12.02
N SER A 58 1.10 6.30 12.15
CA SER A 58 0.08 6.29 11.11
C SER A 58 0.49 7.13 9.89
N TYR A 59 1.12 8.29 10.09
CA TYR A 59 1.68 9.10 9.00
C TYR A 59 2.77 8.37 8.23
N LYS A 60 3.69 7.68 8.92
CA LYS A 60 4.75 6.88 8.28
C LYS A 60 4.16 5.77 7.42
N LYS A 61 3.23 5.00 7.99
CA LYS A 61 2.55 3.92 7.26
C LYS A 61 1.76 4.45 6.06
N GLY A 62 1.05 5.57 6.23
CA GLY A 62 0.38 6.27 5.14
C GLY A 62 1.35 6.67 4.03
N ALA A 63 2.49 7.28 4.37
CA ALA A 63 3.51 7.69 3.41
C ALA A 63 4.12 6.49 2.63
N GLU A 64 4.33 5.35 3.29
CA GLU A 64 4.79 4.12 2.63
C GLU A 64 3.75 3.60 1.61
N LEU A 65 2.48 3.54 2.00
CA LEU A 65 1.38 3.12 1.12
C LEU A 65 1.21 4.07 -0.08
N ILE A 66 1.31 5.39 0.16
CA ILE A 66 1.28 6.39 -0.91
C ILE A 66 2.43 6.16 -1.88
N THR A 67 3.65 5.95 -1.37
CA THR A 67 4.83 5.69 -2.20
C THR A 67 4.66 4.42 -3.02
N GLY A 68 4.11 3.37 -2.41
CA GLY A 68 3.75 2.13 -3.11
C GLY A 68 2.72 2.34 -4.22
N ALA A 69 1.68 3.13 -3.98
CA ALA A 69 0.66 3.46 -4.99
C ALA A 69 1.25 4.27 -6.15
N LEU A 70 2.12 5.23 -5.86
CA LEU A 70 2.79 6.06 -6.88
C LEU A 70 3.82 5.27 -7.69
N ALA A 71 4.41 4.22 -7.12
CA ALA A 71 5.37 3.34 -7.79
C ALA A 71 4.72 2.38 -8.80
N ILE A 72 3.39 2.22 -8.78
CA ILE A 72 2.69 1.40 -9.76
C ILE A 72 2.69 2.14 -11.10
N GLU A 73 3.43 1.61 -12.07
CA GLU A 73 3.47 2.10 -13.45
C GLU A 73 2.21 1.69 -14.22
N LEU A 74 1.10 2.38 -13.96
CA LEU A 74 -0.05 2.31 -14.86
C LEU A 74 0.33 2.94 -16.19
N LEU A 75 0.55 2.12 -17.21
CA LEU A 75 0.72 2.50 -18.63
C LEU A 75 -0.22 3.66 -18.93
N ALA A 76 0.36 4.87 -19.08
CA ALA A 76 -0.29 6.18 -19.15
C ALA A 76 -1.81 6.06 -19.32
N SER A 77 -2.50 5.80 -18.21
CA SER A 77 -3.92 5.56 -18.27
C SER A 77 -4.52 6.91 -18.63
N ALA A 78 -5.18 7.01 -19.79
CA ALA A 78 -6.00 8.17 -20.17
C ALA A 78 -7.15 8.41 -19.17
N ASP A 79 -7.26 7.56 -18.14
CA ASP A 79 -8.13 7.71 -17.01
C ASP A 79 -7.76 8.93 -16.16
N SER A 80 -8.52 10.00 -16.36
CA SER A 80 -8.43 11.24 -15.60
C SER A 80 -8.61 11.03 -14.09
N GLU A 81 -9.35 10.00 -13.66
CA GLU A 81 -9.60 9.73 -12.26
C GLU A 81 -8.32 9.22 -11.57
N VAL A 82 -7.61 8.29 -12.22
CA VAL A 82 -6.33 7.77 -11.73
C VAL A 82 -5.29 8.89 -11.60
N ASN A 83 -5.21 9.77 -12.58
CA ASN A 83 -4.30 10.92 -12.52
C ASN A 83 -4.67 11.89 -11.39
N SER A 84 -5.96 12.21 -11.24
CA SER A 84 -6.43 13.03 -10.11
C SER A 84 -6.11 12.39 -8.75
N LYS A 85 -6.29 11.07 -8.63
CA LYS A 85 -5.93 10.31 -7.42
C LYS A 85 -4.42 10.37 -7.16
N ARG A 86 -3.58 10.22 -8.18
CA ARG A 86 -2.12 10.35 -8.03
C ARG A 86 -1.69 11.74 -7.58
N ASP A 87 -2.30 12.80 -8.12
CA ASP A 87 -1.95 14.16 -7.70
C ASP A 87 -2.38 14.43 -6.26
N LYS A 88 -3.56 13.95 -5.83
CA LYS A 88 -3.96 13.98 -4.42
C LYS A 88 -2.98 13.24 -3.51
N LEU A 89 -2.53 12.05 -3.94
CA LEU A 89 -1.53 11.28 -3.20
C LEU A 89 -0.19 12.01 -3.09
N LYS A 90 0.29 12.68 -4.14
CA LYS A 90 1.53 13.47 -4.08
C LYS A 90 1.44 14.60 -3.06
N THR A 91 0.33 15.36 -3.06
CA THR A 91 0.11 16.42 -2.08
C THR A 91 0.01 15.86 -0.66
N ALA A 92 -0.72 14.74 -0.48
CA ALA A 92 -0.83 14.09 0.82
C ALA A 92 0.53 13.58 1.33
N LEU A 93 1.40 13.07 0.44
CA LEU A 93 2.73 12.62 0.79
C LEU A 93 3.62 13.76 1.26
N ASP A 94 3.58 14.89 0.58
CA ASP A 94 4.36 16.08 0.94
C ASP A 94 3.96 16.59 2.33
N ASN A 95 2.66 16.74 2.55
CA ASN A 95 2.10 17.13 3.85
C ASN A 95 2.46 16.14 4.96
N ALA A 96 2.29 14.83 4.71
CA ALA A 96 2.63 13.79 5.67
C ALA A 96 4.12 13.80 6.02
N LYS A 97 5.01 13.97 5.03
CA LYS A 97 6.46 14.07 5.27
C LYS A 97 6.83 15.30 6.09
N SER A 98 6.25 16.45 5.77
CA SER A 98 6.47 17.68 6.55
C SER A 98 6.04 17.46 8.00
N ARG A 99 4.86 16.87 8.22
CA ARG A 99 4.35 16.62 9.58
C ARG A 99 5.16 15.57 10.33
N ILE A 100 5.63 14.51 9.65
CA ILE A 100 6.56 13.53 10.23
C ILE A 100 7.83 14.22 10.72
N ALA A 101 8.41 15.12 9.92
CA ALA A 101 9.63 15.84 10.31
C ALA A 101 9.44 16.76 11.53
N GLU A 102 8.23 17.28 11.73
CA GLU A 102 7.87 18.07 12.93
C GLU A 102 7.63 17.19 14.17
N LEU A 103 7.06 16.00 13.98
CA LEU A 103 6.73 15.06 15.05
C LEU A 103 7.93 14.17 15.45
N GLU A 104 8.89 13.94 14.54
CA GLU A 104 10.13 13.24 14.88
C GLU A 104 11.01 14.14 15.74
N PRO A 105 11.37 13.71 16.96
CA PRO A 105 12.34 14.47 17.73
C PRO A 105 13.67 14.49 16.97
N PRO A 106 14.42 15.61 17.00
CA PRO A 106 15.75 15.65 16.42
C PRO A 106 16.58 14.51 17.02
N LEU A 107 17.26 13.76 16.17
CA LEU A 107 18.12 12.62 16.54
C LEU A 107 19.13 12.95 17.67
N ASP A 108 19.43 14.23 17.90
CA ASP A 108 20.22 14.74 19.02
C ASP A 108 19.66 14.44 20.43
N HIS A 109 18.37 14.14 20.59
CA HIS A 109 17.79 13.84 21.91
C HIS A 109 18.07 12.40 22.40
N ALA A 110 18.43 11.48 21.50
CA ALA A 110 18.78 10.11 21.88
C ALA A 110 20.26 9.96 22.29
N ILE A 111 21.14 10.83 21.77
CA ILE A 111 22.58 10.75 22.05
C ILE A 111 22.90 11.30 23.46
N ASN A 112 22.15 12.28 23.95
CA ASN A 112 22.42 12.93 25.24
C ASN A 112 21.87 12.20 26.49
N LYS A 113 21.06 11.14 26.33
CA LYS A 113 20.56 10.36 27.48
C LYS A 113 21.45 9.16 27.84
N ALA A 114 22.35 8.75 26.95
CA ALA A 114 23.30 7.64 27.20
C ALA A 114 24.62 8.09 27.84
N ALA A 115 24.84 9.40 28.04
CA ALA A 115 26.07 9.96 28.60
C ALA A 115 25.91 10.51 30.03
N CYS A 116 24.73 10.37 30.64
CA CYS A 116 24.43 10.84 32.00
C CYS A 116 23.76 9.74 32.83
N GLU A 117 24.39 8.57 32.95
CA GLU A 117 24.24 7.66 34.09
C GLU A 117 25.60 7.07 34.46
#